data_AF-A0A8C9I4Y4-F1
#
_entry.id   AF-A0A8C9I4Y4-F1
#
_cell.length_a   1.000
_cell.length_b   1.000
_cell.length_c   1.000
_cell.angle_alpha   90.00
_cell.angle_beta   90.00
_cell.angle_gamma   90.00
#
_symmetry.space_group_name_H-M   'P 1'
#
loop_
_entity.id
_entity.type
_entity.pdbx_description
1 polymer ?
#
loop_
_entity_poly.entity_id
_entity_poly.type
_entity_poly.pdbx_seq_one_letter_code
_entity_poly.pdbx_strand_id
1 'polypeptide(L)'
;MRRRWSTPKEVLEGIWEPKRKRRNRREKRRNQIPEAPSQIRRLIPRRLKFSSLRNTTPSGSRFQREQPWNPSVPMEKLQDIQRAMELLSACQGPARNIDEAAKHRYQFWDTQPVPKLDEVITSHGAIEPDKDNVRQEPYSLPQGFMWDTLDLSNAEVLKELYTLLNENYVEDDDNMFRFDYSPEFLLWALRPPGWLLQWHCGVRVSSNKKLVGFISAVPANIRIYDSVKKMVEINFLCVHKKLRSKRVAPVLIREITRRVNLEGIFQAVYTAGVVLPKPVATCRYWHRSLNPRKLVEVKFSHLSRNMTLQRTMKLYRLPDVTKTSGLRPMEPKDIKSVRELINTYLKQFHLAPVMDEEEVAHWFLPREHIIDTFVVESPNGKLTDFLSFYTLPSTVMHHPAHKSLKAAYSFYNIHTETPLLDLMSDALILAKSKGFDVFNALDLMENKTFLEKLKFGIGDGNLQYYLYNWRCPGTDSEKVGLVLQ
;
A
#
# COMPACT_ATOMS: atom_id res chain seq x y z
N MET A 1 70.75 -46.26 -33.12
CA MET A 1 71.28 -45.82 -34.45
C MET A 1 71.69 -44.34 -34.38
N ARG A 2 72.02 -43.68 -35.51
CA ARG A 2 72.80 -42.43 -35.59
C ARG A 2 71.99 -41.12 -35.44
N ARG A 3 72.53 -40.16 -34.64
CA ARG A 3 72.62 -38.68 -34.86
C ARG A 3 71.30 -37.85 -34.90
N ARG A 4 71.25 -36.55 -34.55
CA ARG A 4 72.15 -35.61 -33.81
C ARG A 4 71.39 -34.29 -33.49
N TRP A 5 71.46 -33.82 -32.23
CA TRP A 5 71.62 -32.41 -31.75
C TRP A 5 70.52 -31.37 -32.14
N SER A 6 70.34 -30.20 -31.50
CA SER A 6 71.17 -29.42 -30.53
C SER A 6 70.35 -28.60 -29.51
N THR A 7 70.92 -28.35 -28.32
CA THR A 7 70.55 -27.33 -27.30
C THR A 7 71.46 -26.07 -27.43
N PRO A 8 71.56 -25.04 -26.54
CA PRO A 8 70.88 -24.64 -25.26
C PRO A 8 70.26 -23.20 -25.34
N LYS A 9 70.11 -22.28 -24.35
CA LYS A 9 70.39 -22.05 -22.88
C LYS A 9 69.20 -21.17 -22.31
N GLU A 10 68.92 -20.88 -21.01
CA GLU A 10 69.69 -20.50 -19.78
C GLU A 10 70.25 -19.04 -19.84
N VAL A 11 70.37 -18.17 -18.80
CA VAL A 11 70.33 -18.22 -17.31
C VAL A 11 69.59 -16.96 -16.73
N LEU A 12 69.42 -16.85 -15.40
CA LEU A 12 68.79 -15.76 -14.60
C LEU A 12 69.69 -14.53 -14.26
N GLU A 13 69.13 -13.60 -13.44
CA GLU A 13 69.77 -12.51 -12.63
C GLU A 13 70.19 -11.21 -13.37
N GLY A 14 70.26 -10.02 -12.75
CA GLY A 14 69.81 -9.57 -11.42
C GLY A 14 70.26 -8.12 -11.05
N ILE A 15 69.36 -7.29 -10.47
CA ILE A 15 69.57 -6.03 -9.69
C ILE A 15 70.44 -4.88 -10.28
N TRP A 16 69.84 -3.70 -10.56
CA TRP A 16 70.40 -2.37 -10.20
C TRP A 16 69.41 -1.18 -10.32
N GLU A 17 69.65 -0.13 -9.51
CA GLU A 17 69.07 1.23 -9.50
C GLU A 17 70.26 2.23 -9.33
N PRO A 18 70.19 3.59 -9.48
CA PRO A 18 68.99 4.48 -9.48
C PRO A 18 69.00 5.76 -10.39
N LYS A 19 67.81 6.40 -10.48
CA LYS A 19 67.52 7.88 -10.42
C LYS A 19 67.85 8.90 -11.56
N ARG A 20 66.80 9.71 -11.82
CA ARG A 20 66.71 11.17 -12.21
C ARG A 20 66.85 11.61 -13.69
N LYS A 21 65.71 12.07 -14.25
CA LYS A 21 65.51 13.50 -14.62
C LYS A 21 64.03 13.92 -14.69
N ARG A 22 63.80 15.24 -14.79
CA ARG A 22 62.58 16.00 -14.40
C ARG A 22 61.31 15.76 -15.23
N ARG A 23 60.16 15.77 -14.53
CA ARG A 23 58.82 16.33 -14.87
C ARG A 23 58.38 16.41 -16.35
N ASN A 24 57.14 15.97 -16.60
CA ASN A 24 56.15 16.92 -17.13
C ASN A 24 54.72 16.69 -16.60
N ARG A 25 53.86 17.73 -16.63
CA ARG A 25 52.50 17.71 -16.05
C ARG A 25 51.44 17.31 -17.09
N ARG A 26 50.86 16.10 -17.03
CA ARG A 26 49.52 15.88 -17.63
C ARG A 26 48.64 14.75 -17.06
N GLU A 27 49.11 13.94 -16.13
CA GLU A 27 48.39 12.71 -15.72
C GLU A 27 48.22 12.57 -14.19
N LYS A 28 47.50 13.51 -13.57
CA LYS A 28 47.02 13.37 -12.17
C LYS A 28 45.78 14.22 -11.83
N ARG A 29 44.74 14.15 -12.68
CA ARG A 29 43.39 14.68 -12.39
C ARG A 29 42.28 13.80 -12.99
N ARG A 30 42.23 12.54 -12.56
CA ARG A 30 41.08 11.64 -12.79
C ARG A 30 40.97 10.56 -11.71
N ASN A 31 40.85 11.03 -10.45
CA ASN A 31 40.31 10.29 -9.29
C ASN A 31 40.33 11.21 -8.06
N GLN A 32 39.24 11.97 -7.88
CA GLN A 32 38.79 12.54 -6.61
C GLN A 32 37.40 13.14 -6.88
N ILE A 33 36.40 12.71 -6.11
CA ILE A 33 35.04 13.24 -6.14
C ILE A 33 34.98 14.39 -5.13
N PRO A 34 34.63 15.63 -5.53
CA PRO A 34 34.23 16.66 -4.60
C PRO A 34 32.73 16.57 -4.35
N GLU A 35 32.32 16.52 -3.09
CA GLU A 35 30.94 16.82 -2.71
C GLU A 35 30.61 18.28 -3.02
N ALA A 36 29.35 18.56 -3.37
CA ALA A 36 28.86 19.92 -3.61
C ALA A 36 27.45 20.08 -2.98
N PRO A 37 27.14 21.21 -2.34
CA PRO A 37 26.05 21.30 -1.39
C PRO A 37 24.65 21.38 -2.03
N SER A 38 23.69 20.70 -1.41
CA SER A 38 22.28 20.66 -1.81
C SER A 38 21.52 21.94 -1.45
N GLN A 39 21.57 22.96 -2.33
CA GLN A 39 20.67 24.13 -2.27
C GLN A 39 19.82 24.28 -3.54
N ILE A 40 18.66 23.63 -3.57
CA ILE A 40 17.67 23.82 -4.65
C ILE A 40 16.90 25.11 -4.39
N ARG A 41 17.36 26.22 -4.99
CA ARG A 41 16.54 27.45 -5.10
C ARG A 41 15.33 27.18 -5.99
N ARG A 42 14.11 27.29 -5.44
CA ARG A 42 12.86 27.23 -6.21
C ARG A 42 12.82 28.38 -7.22
N LEU A 43 12.68 28.07 -8.51
CA LEU A 43 12.50 29.06 -9.58
C LEU A 43 11.01 29.45 -9.68
N ILE A 44 10.73 30.75 -9.53
CA ILE A 44 9.38 31.32 -9.64
C ILE A 44 9.06 31.60 -11.13
N PRO A 45 7.91 31.18 -11.66
CA PRO A 45 7.49 31.53 -13.02
C PRO A 45 7.33 33.05 -13.19
N ARG A 46 8.01 33.63 -14.18
CA ARG A 46 7.87 35.05 -14.53
C ARG A 46 6.54 35.29 -15.25
N ARG A 47 5.77 36.30 -14.82
CA ARG A 47 4.61 36.80 -15.59
C ARG A 47 5.05 37.29 -16.97
N LEU A 48 4.26 36.95 -17.99
CA LEU A 48 4.35 37.58 -19.31
C LEU A 48 4.07 39.08 -19.21
N LYS A 49 4.84 39.89 -19.94
CA LYS A 49 4.54 41.31 -20.18
C LYS A 49 3.90 41.45 -21.56
N PHE A 50 2.76 42.12 -21.64
CA PHE A 50 2.29 42.72 -22.88
C PHE A 50 2.63 44.22 -22.90
N SER A 51 2.99 44.74 -24.07
CA SER A 51 3.43 46.12 -24.28
C SER A 51 2.27 47.07 -24.57
N SER A 52 2.41 48.32 -24.15
CA SER A 52 1.40 49.37 -24.27
C SER A 52 1.34 50.04 -25.64
N LEU A 53 0.13 50.42 -26.07
CA LEU A 53 -0.11 51.53 -27.00
C LEU A 53 -1.21 52.45 -26.45
N ARG A 54 -1.13 53.74 -26.78
CA ARG A 54 -2.15 54.78 -26.49
C ARG A 54 -3.07 54.92 -27.72
N ASN A 55 -4.18 55.68 -27.78
CA ASN A 55 -4.66 56.83 -26.98
C ASN A 55 -6.15 57.09 -27.32
N THR A 56 -7.00 57.57 -26.40
CA THR A 56 -8.10 58.58 -26.55
C THR A 56 -9.13 58.53 -25.40
N THR A 57 -9.88 59.62 -25.24
CA THR A 57 -10.86 60.01 -24.19
C THR A 57 -12.13 60.57 -24.92
N PRO A 58 -13.33 60.79 -24.31
CA PRO A 58 -13.54 61.36 -22.97
C PRO A 58 -14.85 61.00 -22.19
N SER A 59 -15.09 61.75 -21.11
CA SER A 59 -16.26 61.77 -20.17
C SER A 59 -16.36 60.59 -19.19
N GLY A 60 -16.77 60.79 -17.91
CA GLY A 60 -17.04 62.03 -17.19
C GLY A 60 -17.37 61.81 -15.69
N SER A 61 -17.50 62.91 -14.93
CA SER A 61 -17.95 62.99 -13.52
C SER A 61 -17.02 62.50 -12.39
N ARG A 62 -16.73 63.40 -11.45
CA ARG A 62 -16.07 63.19 -10.15
C ARG A 62 -16.82 62.20 -9.24
N PHE A 63 -16.08 61.51 -8.36
CA PHE A 63 -16.38 61.47 -6.92
C PHE A 63 -15.05 61.53 -6.11
N GLN A 64 -15.12 61.77 -4.80
CA GLN A 64 -13.99 62.19 -3.96
C GLN A 64 -13.08 61.02 -3.51
N ARG A 65 -11.83 61.35 -3.11
CA ARG A 65 -10.94 60.44 -2.39
C ARG A 65 -11.17 60.58 -0.89
N GLU A 66 -11.52 59.48 -0.23
CA GLU A 66 -11.31 59.31 1.21
C GLU A 66 -10.13 58.34 1.42
N GLN A 67 -9.36 58.54 2.50
CA GLN A 67 -8.35 57.59 2.94
C GLN A 67 -8.89 56.77 4.10
N PRO A 68 -8.87 55.43 4.04
CA PRO A 68 -9.04 54.60 5.22
C PRO A 68 -7.80 54.75 6.13
N TRP A 69 -7.97 55.49 7.23
CA TRP A 69 -7.06 55.49 8.37
C TRP A 69 -6.90 54.05 8.88
N ASN A 70 -5.68 53.61 9.19
CA ASN A 70 -5.40 52.28 9.74
C ASN A 70 -5.52 52.32 11.28
N PRO A 71 -6.50 51.65 11.92
CA PRO A 71 -6.45 51.34 13.33
C PRO A 71 -5.57 50.10 13.53
N SER A 72 -4.81 50.06 14.63
CA SER A 72 -4.10 48.84 15.04
C SER A 72 -5.10 47.71 15.28
N VAL A 73 -4.81 46.52 14.75
CA VAL A 73 -5.64 45.33 14.97
C VAL A 73 -5.59 44.97 16.47
N PRO A 74 -6.73 44.87 17.18
CA PRO A 74 -6.75 44.51 18.59
C PRO A 74 -6.05 43.17 18.84
N MET A 75 -5.30 43.08 19.94
CA MET A 75 -4.49 41.90 20.24
C MET A 75 -5.34 40.63 20.42
N GLU A 76 -6.58 40.77 20.91
CA GLU A 76 -7.58 39.70 20.95
C GLU A 76 -7.95 39.20 19.55
N LYS A 77 -8.18 40.09 18.57
CA LYS A 77 -8.46 39.68 17.18
C LYS A 77 -7.26 39.01 16.54
N LEU A 78 -6.03 39.36 16.95
CA LEU A 78 -4.82 38.63 16.55
C LEU A 78 -4.78 37.22 17.17
N GLN A 79 -5.16 37.06 18.45
CA GLN A 79 -5.29 35.75 19.09
C GLN A 79 -6.42 34.90 18.51
N ASP A 80 -7.55 35.50 18.13
CA ASP A 80 -8.64 34.79 17.46
C ASP A 80 -8.31 34.45 16.00
N ILE A 81 -7.53 35.28 15.29
CA ILE A 81 -6.95 34.91 13.98
C ILE A 81 -5.91 33.80 14.15
N GLN A 82 -5.10 33.81 15.21
CA GLN A 82 -4.18 32.70 15.51
C GLN A 82 -4.95 31.42 15.85
N ARG A 83 -5.99 31.47 16.69
CA ARG A 83 -6.88 30.33 16.97
C ARG A 83 -7.61 29.85 15.71
N ALA A 84 -8.06 30.75 14.84
CA ALA A 84 -8.67 30.39 13.57
C ALA A 84 -7.64 29.74 12.63
N MET A 85 -6.39 30.20 12.61
CA MET A 85 -5.29 29.55 11.90
C MET A 85 -4.92 28.19 12.51
N GLU A 86 -4.95 28.04 13.84
CA GLU A 86 -4.75 26.75 14.53
C GLU A 86 -5.91 25.79 14.27
N LEU A 87 -7.15 26.27 14.18
CA LEU A 87 -8.33 25.46 13.82
C LEU A 87 -8.33 25.08 12.34
N LEU A 88 -7.92 25.98 11.45
CA LEU A 88 -7.68 25.67 10.03
C LEU A 88 -6.49 24.70 9.85
N SER A 89 -5.46 24.81 10.69
CA SER A 89 -4.33 23.88 10.75
C SER A 89 -4.72 22.52 11.35
N ALA A 90 -5.65 22.48 12.30
CA ALA A 90 -6.27 21.26 12.82
C ALA A 90 -7.21 20.58 11.81
N CYS A 91 -7.57 21.30 10.73
CA CYS A 91 -8.21 20.75 9.53
C CYS A 91 -7.22 20.31 8.44
N GLN A 92 -5.93 20.12 8.76
CA GLN A 92 -5.04 19.30 7.94
C GLN A 92 -5.62 17.89 7.78
N GLY A 93 -5.53 17.36 6.56
CA GLY A 93 -5.94 15.99 6.25
C GLY A 93 -5.11 14.95 7.01
N PRO A 94 -5.49 13.66 6.97
CA PRO A 94 -4.72 12.62 7.64
C PRO A 94 -3.30 12.55 7.06
N ALA A 95 -2.30 12.70 7.94
CA ALA A 95 -0.89 12.77 7.58
C ALA A 95 -0.45 11.61 6.68
N ARG A 96 0.29 11.91 5.61
CA ARG A 96 0.78 10.93 4.64
C ARG A 96 2.26 10.60 4.82
N ASN A 97 3.01 11.55 5.36
CA ASN A 97 4.44 11.43 5.65
C ASN A 97 4.72 11.50 7.16
N ILE A 98 5.82 10.89 7.60
CA ILE A 98 6.26 10.90 9.02
C ILE A 98 6.48 12.34 9.52
N ASP A 99 7.01 13.22 8.68
CA ASP A 99 7.20 14.65 9.00
C ASP A 99 5.89 15.41 9.24
N GLU A 100 4.77 14.95 8.69
CA GLU A 100 3.44 15.53 8.92
C GLU A 100 2.83 14.92 10.19
N ALA A 101 2.96 13.59 10.35
CA ALA A 101 2.51 12.86 11.52
C ALA A 101 3.15 13.38 12.82
N ALA A 102 4.46 13.66 12.81
CA ALA A 102 5.19 14.24 13.95
C ALA A 102 4.71 15.64 14.37
N LYS A 103 3.89 16.31 13.54
CA LYS A 103 3.25 17.61 13.85
C LYS A 103 1.79 17.47 14.29
N HIS A 104 1.17 16.30 14.10
CA HIS A 104 -0.22 16.05 14.48
C HIS A 104 -0.34 15.61 15.96
N ARG A 105 -1.40 16.07 16.63
CA ARG A 105 -1.80 15.60 17.97
C ARG A 105 -2.90 14.54 17.85
N TYR A 106 -2.59 13.29 18.18
CA TYR A 106 -3.45 12.15 17.91
C TYR A 106 -4.35 11.79 19.10
N GLN A 107 -5.22 12.73 19.52
CA GLN A 107 -6.09 12.63 20.72
C GLN A 107 -6.81 11.28 20.97
N PHE A 108 -7.04 10.49 19.91
CA PHE A 108 -7.57 9.13 20.03
C PHE A 108 -6.47 8.09 20.31
N TRP A 109 -5.44 8.02 19.45
CA TRP A 109 -4.36 7.04 19.55
C TRP A 109 -3.49 7.25 20.79
N ASP A 110 -3.37 8.49 21.28
CA ASP A 110 -2.78 8.83 22.58
C ASP A 110 -3.48 8.12 23.77
N THR A 111 -4.65 7.51 23.55
CA THR A 111 -5.44 6.74 24.53
C THR A 111 -5.56 5.25 24.20
N GLN A 112 -4.75 4.72 23.27
CA GLN A 112 -4.79 3.33 22.82
C GLN A 112 -3.47 2.61 23.12
N PRO A 113 -3.47 1.28 23.29
CA PRO A 113 -2.26 0.49 23.45
C PRO A 113 -1.52 0.35 22.11
N VAL A 114 -0.88 1.43 21.67
CA VAL A 114 0.00 1.51 20.50
C VAL A 114 1.26 2.30 20.88
N PRO A 115 2.44 1.99 20.30
CA PRO A 115 3.66 2.74 20.60
C PRO A 115 3.59 4.17 20.09
N LYS A 116 4.29 5.09 20.76
CA LYS A 116 4.34 6.49 20.31
C LYS A 116 5.34 6.66 19.16
N LEU A 117 5.13 7.66 18.30
CA LEU A 117 5.97 7.89 17.11
C LEU A 117 7.46 8.06 17.45
N ASP A 118 7.75 8.77 18.53
CA ASP A 118 9.07 9.06 19.10
C ASP A 118 9.70 7.89 19.89
N GLU A 119 8.94 6.84 20.20
CA GLU A 119 9.38 5.71 21.02
C GLU A 119 10.34 4.78 20.24
N VAL A 120 11.53 4.52 20.79
CA VAL A 120 12.49 3.54 20.24
C VAL A 120 12.28 2.19 20.91
N ILE A 121 11.69 1.25 20.16
CA ILE A 121 11.27 -0.06 20.69
C ILE A 121 12.39 -1.09 20.48
N THR A 122 12.90 -1.66 21.56
CA THR A 122 13.88 -2.77 21.56
C THR A 122 13.32 -4.08 22.12
N SER A 123 12.11 -4.05 22.70
CA SER A 123 11.44 -5.19 23.34
C SER A 123 10.26 -5.71 22.52
N HIS A 124 10.04 -7.02 22.53
CA HIS A 124 8.88 -7.67 21.93
C HIS A 124 7.84 -8.00 23.00
N GLY A 125 6.54 -7.92 22.69
CA GLY A 125 5.45 -8.37 23.56
C GLY A 125 4.20 -7.50 23.51
N ALA A 126 3.23 -7.78 24.38
CA ALA A 126 2.07 -6.91 24.56
C ALA A 126 2.44 -5.55 25.20
N ILE A 127 1.53 -4.57 25.08
CA ILE A 127 1.69 -3.22 25.64
C ILE A 127 0.89 -3.10 26.94
N GLU A 128 -0.39 -3.45 26.89
CA GLU A 128 -1.24 -3.73 28.05
C GLU A 128 -1.37 -5.25 28.23
N PRO A 129 -1.44 -5.76 29.48
CA PRO A 129 -1.75 -7.16 29.71
C PRO A 129 -3.16 -7.51 29.21
N ASP A 130 -3.36 -8.78 28.90
CA ASP A 130 -4.66 -9.36 28.55
C ASP A 130 -5.67 -9.12 29.69
N LYS A 131 -6.95 -8.89 29.37
CA LYS A 131 -7.93 -8.30 30.32
C LYS A 131 -9.03 -9.28 30.70
N ASP A 132 -8.99 -9.75 31.95
CA ASP A 132 -10.00 -10.68 32.50
C ASP A 132 -11.43 -10.11 32.46
N ASN A 133 -11.59 -8.82 32.75
CA ASN A 133 -12.87 -8.14 32.84
C ASN A 133 -13.12 -7.23 31.62
N VAL A 134 -13.72 -7.79 30.57
CA VAL A 134 -14.13 -7.06 29.35
C VAL A 134 -15.57 -6.51 29.50
N ARG A 135 -15.79 -5.28 29.00
CA ARG A 135 -17.10 -4.62 29.01
C ARG A 135 -18.12 -5.40 28.17
N GLN A 136 -19.17 -5.93 28.83
CA GLN A 136 -20.23 -6.72 28.19
C GLN A 136 -21.18 -5.88 27.33
N GLU A 137 -21.52 -4.67 27.76
CA GLU A 137 -22.38 -3.75 26.99
C GLU A 137 -21.64 -3.08 25.83
N PRO A 138 -22.29 -2.86 24.66
CA PRO A 138 -21.74 -2.03 23.59
C PRO A 138 -21.35 -0.61 24.03
N TYR A 139 -20.42 0.03 23.32
CA TYR A 139 -20.12 1.45 23.54
C TYR A 139 -21.29 2.36 23.12
N SER A 140 -21.50 3.46 23.85
CA SER A 140 -22.56 4.43 23.56
C SER A 140 -22.32 5.15 22.22
N LEU A 141 -23.29 5.07 21.32
CA LEU A 141 -23.34 5.89 20.09
C LEU A 141 -24.02 7.25 20.35
N PRO A 142 -23.79 8.27 19.49
CA PRO A 142 -24.56 9.50 19.53
C PRO A 142 -26.06 9.25 19.28
N GLN A 143 -26.92 10.11 19.83
CA GLN A 143 -28.38 9.99 19.67
C GLN A 143 -28.78 9.95 18.18
N GLY A 144 -29.69 9.02 17.83
CA GLY A 144 -30.14 8.80 16.46
C GLY A 144 -29.30 7.81 15.64
N PHE A 145 -28.27 7.19 16.24
CA PHE A 145 -27.58 6.04 15.66
C PHE A 145 -27.79 4.79 16.53
N MET A 146 -27.66 3.61 15.90
CA MET A 146 -27.69 2.31 16.56
C MET A 146 -26.63 1.39 15.98
N TRP A 147 -26.12 0.48 16.81
CA TRP A 147 -25.30 -0.63 16.34
C TRP A 147 -26.15 -1.59 15.50
N ASP A 148 -25.49 -2.20 14.53
CA ASP A 148 -26.00 -3.37 13.82
C ASP A 148 -24.87 -4.40 13.66
N THR A 149 -25.23 -5.65 13.39
CA THR A 149 -24.28 -6.72 13.13
C THR A 149 -24.65 -7.37 11.81
N LEU A 150 -23.80 -7.20 10.79
CA LEU A 150 -24.19 -7.43 9.40
C LEU A 150 -24.06 -8.91 9.04
N ASP A 151 -25.17 -9.65 8.98
CA ASP A 151 -25.16 -10.98 8.35
C ASP A 151 -25.02 -10.85 6.83
N LEU A 152 -23.79 -11.05 6.35
CA LEU A 152 -23.45 -11.05 4.93
C LEU A 152 -24.05 -12.24 4.17
N SER A 153 -24.67 -13.21 4.84
CA SER A 153 -25.47 -14.25 4.20
C SER A 153 -26.77 -13.70 3.61
N ASN A 154 -27.25 -12.55 4.11
CA ASN A 154 -28.36 -11.82 3.49
C ASN A 154 -27.83 -10.92 2.35
N ALA A 155 -28.26 -11.22 1.12
CA ALA A 155 -27.90 -10.47 -0.08
C ALA A 155 -28.29 -8.97 -0.03
N GLU A 156 -29.34 -8.60 0.71
CA GLU A 156 -29.71 -7.19 0.88
C GLU A 156 -28.69 -6.44 1.75
N VAL A 157 -28.29 -7.04 2.87
CA VAL A 157 -27.29 -6.48 3.81
C VAL A 157 -25.91 -6.39 3.15
N LEU A 158 -25.52 -7.42 2.40
CA LEU A 158 -24.29 -7.41 1.60
C LEU A 158 -24.31 -6.31 0.53
N LYS A 159 -25.45 -6.07 -0.12
CA LYS A 159 -25.64 -4.98 -1.09
C LYS A 159 -25.62 -3.59 -0.44
N GLU A 160 -26.12 -3.44 0.78
CA GLU A 160 -25.97 -2.21 1.57
C GLU A 160 -24.50 -1.94 1.92
N LEU A 161 -23.75 -2.95 2.35
CA LEU A 161 -22.33 -2.83 2.65
C LEU A 161 -21.52 -2.44 1.40
N TYR A 162 -21.74 -3.15 0.29
CA TYR A 162 -21.18 -2.80 -1.02
C TYR A 162 -21.47 -1.34 -1.39
N THR A 163 -22.72 -0.88 -1.23
CA THR A 163 -23.12 0.50 -1.53
C THR A 163 -22.44 1.51 -0.59
N LEU A 164 -22.31 1.21 0.70
CA LEU A 164 -21.58 2.06 1.65
C LEU A 164 -20.13 2.24 1.20
N LEU A 165 -19.44 1.16 0.86
CA LEU A 165 -18.04 1.16 0.45
C LEU A 165 -17.85 1.90 -0.89
N ASN A 166 -18.63 1.53 -1.91
CA ASN A 166 -18.57 2.12 -3.26
C ASN A 166 -19.08 3.58 -3.32
N GLU A 167 -19.69 4.12 -2.25
CA GLU A 167 -19.95 5.58 -2.12
C GLU A 167 -18.92 6.30 -1.24
N ASN A 168 -18.37 5.65 -0.20
CA ASN A 168 -17.76 6.34 0.96
C ASN A 168 -16.42 5.77 1.46
N TYR A 169 -15.81 4.78 0.81
CA TYR A 169 -14.52 4.22 1.23
C TYR A 169 -13.31 5.05 0.73
N VAL A 170 -12.19 4.39 0.41
CA VAL A 170 -10.98 4.97 -0.14
C VAL A 170 -11.22 5.50 -1.55
N GLU A 171 -10.74 6.72 -1.77
CA GLU A 171 -10.69 7.41 -3.06
C GLU A 171 -9.24 7.85 -3.26
N ASP A 172 -8.81 7.96 -4.51
CA ASP A 172 -7.54 8.60 -4.86
C ASP A 172 -7.55 10.11 -4.55
N ASP A 173 -6.35 10.68 -4.47
CA ASP A 173 -6.11 12.07 -4.10
C ASP A 173 -6.77 13.09 -5.04
N ASP A 174 -6.88 12.76 -6.33
CA ASP A 174 -7.52 13.58 -7.37
C ASP A 174 -9.02 13.25 -7.57
N ASN A 175 -9.56 12.29 -6.82
CA ASN A 175 -10.93 11.78 -6.94
C ASN A 175 -11.30 11.32 -8.37
N MET A 176 -10.40 10.64 -9.08
CA MET A 176 -10.66 9.98 -10.37
C MET A 176 -11.04 8.49 -10.23
N PHE A 177 -10.65 7.83 -9.13
CA PHE A 177 -10.81 6.39 -8.90
C PHE A 177 -11.32 6.05 -7.50
N ARG A 178 -12.22 5.07 -7.40
CA ARG A 178 -12.69 4.49 -6.14
C ARG A 178 -12.70 2.97 -6.24
N PHE A 179 -12.26 2.27 -5.20
CA PHE A 179 -12.29 0.80 -5.17
C PHE A 179 -13.72 0.25 -5.25
N ASP A 180 -13.89 -0.76 -6.10
CA ASP A 180 -15.18 -1.35 -6.48
C ASP A 180 -15.20 -2.83 -6.02
N TYR A 181 -15.13 -3.03 -4.70
CA TYR A 181 -15.15 -4.35 -4.07
C TYR A 181 -16.48 -5.07 -4.37
N SER A 182 -16.47 -6.14 -5.16
CA SER A 182 -17.72 -6.85 -5.49
C SER A 182 -18.34 -7.53 -4.26
N PRO A 183 -19.66 -7.80 -4.25
CA PRO A 183 -20.32 -8.54 -3.18
C PRO A 183 -19.65 -9.88 -2.87
N GLU A 184 -19.18 -10.58 -3.91
CA GLU A 184 -18.52 -11.88 -3.82
C GLU A 184 -17.09 -11.75 -3.28
N PHE A 185 -16.38 -10.68 -3.65
CA PHE A 185 -15.09 -10.33 -3.05
C PHE A 185 -15.23 -10.00 -1.56
N LEU A 186 -16.28 -9.26 -1.18
CA LEU A 186 -16.56 -8.96 0.23
C LEU A 186 -16.87 -10.23 1.01
N LEU A 187 -17.63 -11.18 0.46
CA LEU A 187 -17.83 -12.50 1.06
C LEU A 187 -16.52 -13.29 1.22
N TRP A 188 -15.61 -13.23 0.24
CA TRP A 188 -14.30 -13.87 0.33
C TRP A 188 -13.42 -13.24 1.41
N ALA A 189 -13.28 -11.91 1.43
CA ALA A 189 -12.43 -11.21 2.40
C ALA A 189 -12.99 -11.26 3.84
N LEU A 190 -14.32 -11.26 4.01
CA LEU A 190 -14.96 -11.13 5.33
C LEU A 190 -15.38 -12.46 5.98
N ARG A 191 -15.33 -13.59 5.25
CA ARG A 191 -15.72 -14.92 5.76
C ARG A 191 -14.63 -16.01 5.58
N PRO A 192 -13.36 -15.78 5.97
CA PRO A 192 -12.38 -16.87 6.08
C PRO A 192 -12.73 -17.83 7.24
N PRO A 193 -12.10 -19.00 7.34
CA PRO A 193 -12.32 -19.96 8.43
C PRO A 193 -12.25 -19.29 9.80
N GLY A 194 -13.17 -19.69 10.70
CA GLY A 194 -13.29 -19.08 12.03
C GLY A 194 -13.84 -17.65 12.07
N TRP A 195 -14.31 -17.06 10.96
CA TRP A 195 -15.01 -15.77 10.98
C TRP A 195 -16.19 -15.77 11.97
N LEU A 196 -16.44 -14.62 12.60
CA LEU A 196 -17.50 -14.46 13.59
C LEU A 196 -18.43 -13.31 13.19
N LEU A 197 -19.74 -13.58 13.20
CA LEU A 197 -20.77 -12.62 12.80
C LEU A 197 -20.68 -11.31 13.60
N GLN A 198 -20.43 -11.40 14.91
CA GLN A 198 -20.25 -10.24 15.80
C GLN A 198 -19.11 -9.31 15.35
N TRP A 199 -18.14 -9.77 14.56
CA TRP A 199 -17.04 -8.94 14.06
C TRP A 199 -17.38 -8.14 12.80
N HIS A 200 -18.55 -8.35 12.18
CA HIS A 200 -19.08 -7.52 11.08
C HIS A 200 -19.89 -6.34 11.64
N CYS A 201 -19.19 -5.37 12.24
CA CYS A 201 -19.78 -4.31 13.06
C CYS A 201 -20.28 -3.12 12.20
N GLY A 202 -21.60 -2.98 12.09
CA GLY A 202 -22.26 -1.88 11.37
C GLY A 202 -22.78 -0.78 12.30
N VAL A 203 -22.95 0.42 11.75
CA VAL A 203 -23.68 1.54 12.38
C VAL A 203 -24.78 1.99 11.43
N ARG A 204 -26.03 1.97 11.91
CA ARG A 204 -27.21 2.45 11.19
C ARG A 204 -27.77 3.72 11.83
N VAL A 205 -28.42 4.56 11.02
CA VAL A 205 -29.25 5.66 11.51
C VAL A 205 -30.58 5.09 12.02
N SER A 206 -30.97 5.41 13.25
CA SER A 206 -32.11 4.76 13.92
C SER A 206 -33.46 5.06 13.25
N SER A 207 -33.62 6.23 12.63
CA SER A 207 -34.90 6.70 12.06
C SER A 207 -35.22 6.16 10.66
N ASN A 208 -34.22 5.90 9.82
CA ASN A 208 -34.41 5.39 8.45
C ASN A 208 -33.63 4.11 8.15
N LYS A 209 -32.97 3.52 9.16
CA LYS A 209 -32.14 2.31 9.11
C LYS A 209 -30.98 2.33 8.10
N LYS A 210 -30.67 3.44 7.42
CA LYS A 210 -29.54 3.47 6.45
C LYS A 210 -28.23 3.15 7.15
N LEU A 211 -27.47 2.21 6.58
CA LEU A 211 -26.09 1.91 6.96
C LEU A 211 -25.17 3.11 6.66
N VAL A 212 -24.40 3.56 7.65
CA VAL A 212 -23.57 4.78 7.59
C VAL A 212 -22.15 4.62 8.17
N GLY A 213 -21.85 3.47 8.77
CA GLY A 213 -20.50 3.10 9.18
C GLY A 213 -20.34 1.59 9.22
N PHE A 214 -19.12 1.11 9.00
CA PHE A 214 -18.74 -0.30 9.07
C PHE A 214 -17.29 -0.43 9.52
N ILE A 215 -16.99 -1.52 10.22
CA ILE A 215 -15.64 -2.02 10.47
C ILE A 215 -15.71 -3.55 10.56
N SER A 216 -14.68 -4.24 10.09
CA SER A 216 -14.60 -5.70 10.17
C SER A 216 -13.38 -6.17 10.94
N ALA A 217 -13.49 -7.36 11.55
CA ALA A 217 -12.36 -8.15 12.00
C ALA A 217 -12.51 -9.59 11.47
N VAL A 218 -11.39 -10.21 11.09
CA VAL A 218 -11.29 -11.64 10.74
C VAL A 218 -10.14 -12.27 11.53
N PRO A 219 -10.20 -13.56 11.90
CA PRO A 219 -9.11 -14.18 12.66
C PRO A 219 -7.90 -14.42 11.76
N ALA A 220 -6.70 -14.30 12.32
CA ALA A 220 -5.48 -14.79 11.67
C ALA A 220 -4.43 -15.21 12.71
N ASN A 221 -3.67 -16.26 12.38
CA ASN A 221 -2.48 -16.63 13.13
C ASN A 221 -1.27 -15.93 12.50
N ILE A 222 -0.73 -14.90 13.16
CA ILE A 222 0.35 -14.08 12.62
C ILE A 222 1.65 -14.35 13.38
N ARG A 223 2.72 -14.58 12.63
CA ARG A 223 4.11 -14.55 13.10
C ARG A 223 4.59 -13.10 13.19
N ILE A 224 5.04 -12.70 14.37
CA ILE A 224 5.75 -11.44 14.64
C ILE A 224 7.13 -11.80 15.22
N TYR A 225 8.16 -11.67 14.39
CA TYR A 225 9.51 -12.19 14.62
C TYR A 225 9.45 -13.67 15.05
N ASP A 226 10.03 -14.04 16.19
CA ASP A 226 10.07 -15.43 16.68
C ASP A 226 8.74 -15.90 17.31
N SER A 227 7.79 -14.99 17.54
CA SER A 227 6.51 -15.29 18.20
C SER A 227 5.40 -15.51 17.18
N VAL A 228 4.52 -16.50 17.43
CA VAL A 228 3.25 -16.67 16.69
C VAL A 228 2.10 -16.36 17.64
N LYS A 229 1.16 -15.52 17.21
CA LYS A 229 0.00 -15.10 17.98
C LYS A 229 -1.27 -15.19 17.14
N LYS A 230 -2.32 -15.78 17.72
CA LYS A 230 -3.68 -15.62 17.20
C LYS A 230 -4.12 -14.18 17.47
N MET A 231 -4.49 -13.46 16.42
CA MET A 231 -4.98 -12.09 16.48
C MET A 231 -6.12 -11.91 15.48
N VAL A 232 -6.56 -10.67 15.27
CA VAL A 232 -7.48 -10.35 14.16
C VAL A 232 -6.86 -9.39 13.17
N GLU A 233 -7.24 -9.52 11.90
CA GLU A 233 -6.97 -8.53 10.86
C GLU A 233 -8.14 -7.56 10.79
N ILE A 234 -7.89 -6.25 10.95
CA ILE A 234 -8.93 -5.22 10.85
C ILE A 234 -8.90 -4.60 9.45
N ASN A 235 -9.99 -4.74 8.71
CA ASN A 235 -10.15 -4.16 7.37
C ASN A 235 -11.53 -3.46 7.22
N PHE A 236 -11.75 -2.78 6.09
CA PHE A 236 -13.00 -2.15 5.67
C PHE A 236 -13.59 -1.10 6.65
N LEU A 237 -12.76 -0.42 7.45
CA LEU A 237 -13.19 0.72 8.26
C LEU A 237 -13.71 1.86 7.37
N CYS A 238 -15.03 1.98 7.29
CA CYS A 238 -15.72 2.95 6.46
C CYS A 238 -16.66 3.82 7.30
N VAL A 239 -16.67 5.12 7.04
CA VAL A 239 -17.63 6.08 7.61
C VAL A 239 -18.17 6.95 6.48
N HIS A 240 -19.50 7.01 6.38
CA HIS A 240 -20.24 7.81 5.39
C HIS A 240 -19.71 9.26 5.38
N LYS A 241 -19.46 9.81 4.19
CA LYS A 241 -18.71 11.08 4.02
C LYS A 241 -19.26 12.22 4.90
N LYS A 242 -20.58 12.32 5.05
CA LYS A 242 -21.29 13.32 5.86
C LYS A 242 -21.06 13.20 7.39
N LEU A 243 -20.42 12.13 7.85
CA LEU A 243 -20.18 11.82 9.27
C LEU A 243 -18.70 11.72 9.65
N ARG A 244 -17.75 11.75 8.69
CA ARG A 244 -16.31 11.55 8.94
C ARG A 244 -15.77 12.45 10.07
N SER A 245 -16.14 13.74 10.10
CA SER A 245 -15.70 14.70 11.13
C SER A 245 -16.38 14.55 12.50
N LYS A 246 -17.36 13.65 12.68
CA LYS A 246 -18.14 13.49 13.93
C LYS A 246 -17.55 12.46 14.91
N ARG A 247 -16.25 12.15 14.81
CA ARG A 247 -15.53 11.19 15.68
C ARG A 247 -16.13 9.76 15.72
N VAL A 248 -16.85 9.34 14.67
CA VAL A 248 -17.52 8.02 14.61
C VAL A 248 -16.50 6.87 14.51
N ALA A 249 -15.42 7.03 13.75
CA ALA A 249 -14.37 5.99 13.59
C ALA A 249 -13.72 5.57 14.94
N PRO A 250 -13.32 6.49 15.84
CA PRO A 250 -12.95 6.17 17.23
C PRO A 250 -13.93 5.27 18.00
N VAL A 251 -15.24 5.39 17.76
CA VAL A 251 -16.26 4.59 18.45
C VAL A 251 -16.41 3.21 17.80
N LEU A 252 -16.36 3.14 16.45
CA LEU A 252 -16.26 1.87 15.71
C LEU A 252 -15.05 1.04 16.14
N ILE A 253 -13.86 1.65 16.24
CA ILE A 253 -12.62 0.98 16.66
C ILE A 253 -12.75 0.44 18.10
N ARG A 254 -13.29 1.24 19.03
CA ARG A 254 -13.50 0.79 20.41
C ARG A 254 -14.53 -0.34 20.53
N GLU A 255 -15.60 -0.31 19.74
CA GLU A 255 -16.59 -1.39 19.73
C GLU A 255 -16.05 -2.69 19.11
N ILE A 256 -15.34 -2.65 17.97
CA ILE A 256 -14.74 -3.88 17.44
C ILE A 256 -13.67 -4.45 18.39
N THR A 257 -12.84 -3.59 19.00
CA THR A 257 -11.87 -4.02 20.03
C THR A 257 -12.58 -4.71 21.19
N ARG A 258 -13.73 -4.18 21.65
CA ARG A 258 -14.54 -4.82 22.70
C ARG A 258 -15.05 -6.20 22.28
N ARG A 259 -15.58 -6.33 21.06
CA ARG A 259 -16.09 -7.60 20.50
C ARG A 259 -15.00 -8.63 20.20
N VAL A 260 -13.75 -8.19 20.00
CA VAL A 260 -12.58 -9.07 19.80
C VAL A 260 -12.01 -9.52 21.16
N ASN A 261 -11.90 -8.59 22.12
CA ASN A 261 -11.49 -8.89 23.50
C ASN A 261 -12.45 -9.87 24.21
N LEU A 262 -13.76 -9.85 23.89
CA LEU A 262 -14.73 -10.81 24.42
C LEU A 262 -14.45 -12.26 24.00
N GLU A 263 -13.80 -12.47 22.85
CA GLU A 263 -13.37 -13.79 22.35
C GLU A 263 -11.96 -14.18 22.86
N GLY A 264 -11.43 -13.44 23.86
CA GLY A 264 -10.11 -13.68 24.45
C GLY A 264 -8.92 -13.27 23.56
N ILE A 265 -9.16 -12.49 22.50
CA ILE A 265 -8.10 -11.99 21.61
C ILE A 265 -7.81 -10.52 21.94
N PHE A 266 -6.56 -10.18 22.24
CA PHE A 266 -6.18 -8.84 22.71
C PHE A 266 -5.20 -8.11 21.79
N GLN A 267 -4.85 -8.68 20.64
CA GLN A 267 -3.97 -8.10 19.63
C GLN A 267 -4.66 -8.07 18.26
N ALA A 268 -4.25 -7.15 17.39
CA ALA A 268 -4.73 -7.07 16.01
C ALA A 268 -3.65 -6.56 15.05
N VAL A 269 -3.76 -6.87 13.76
CA VAL A 269 -2.97 -6.30 12.66
C VAL A 269 -3.87 -5.50 11.74
N TYR A 270 -3.38 -4.37 11.21
CA TYR A 270 -4.12 -3.54 10.28
C TYR A 270 -3.20 -2.71 9.38
N THR A 271 -3.71 -2.28 8.23
CA THR A 271 -3.00 -1.40 7.31
C THR A 271 -3.76 -0.10 7.03
N ALA A 272 -3.04 0.98 6.74
CA ALA A 272 -3.66 2.22 6.24
C ALA A 272 -2.74 2.96 5.26
N GLY A 273 -3.34 3.70 4.32
CA GLY A 273 -2.61 4.62 3.43
C GLY A 273 -2.16 5.94 4.11
N VAL A 274 -2.37 6.06 5.42
CA VAL A 274 -2.09 7.26 6.22
C VAL A 274 -1.25 6.89 7.44
N VAL A 275 -0.45 7.84 7.93
CA VAL A 275 0.49 7.65 9.03
C VAL A 275 -0.18 7.91 10.38
N LEU A 276 -0.07 6.94 11.28
CA LEU A 276 -0.62 6.90 12.63
C LEU A 276 0.49 6.49 13.62
N PRO A 277 0.37 6.75 14.94
CA PRO A 277 1.27 6.17 15.94
C PRO A 277 1.02 4.65 16.07
N LYS A 278 1.98 3.76 15.81
CA LYS A 278 3.25 3.92 15.07
C LYS A 278 3.36 2.79 14.04
N PRO A 279 3.79 3.03 12.78
CA PRO A 279 3.93 1.96 11.81
C PRO A 279 5.07 1.01 12.19
N VAL A 280 4.81 -0.29 12.07
CA VAL A 280 5.80 -1.36 12.21
C VAL A 280 6.62 -1.49 10.91
N ALA A 281 5.97 -1.28 9.76
CA ALA A 281 6.62 -1.23 8.46
C ALA A 281 5.91 -0.28 7.49
N THR A 282 6.67 0.28 6.55
CA THR A 282 6.15 1.09 5.44
C THR A 282 6.40 0.35 4.14
N CYS A 283 5.35 -0.01 3.42
CA CYS A 283 5.44 -0.49 2.04
C CYS A 283 4.94 0.60 1.08
N ARG A 284 5.24 0.47 -0.21
CA ARG A 284 4.77 1.36 -1.28
C ARG A 284 4.22 0.57 -2.45
N TYR A 285 3.12 1.06 -3.04
CA TYR A 285 2.54 0.47 -4.24
C TYR A 285 3.39 0.73 -5.48
N TRP A 286 3.37 -0.24 -6.38
CA TRP A 286 3.96 -0.20 -7.71
C TRP A 286 2.96 -0.73 -8.73
N HIS A 287 2.97 -0.15 -9.93
CA HIS A 287 1.95 -0.39 -10.96
C HIS A 287 2.58 -0.81 -12.28
N ARG A 288 2.08 -1.90 -12.87
CA ARG A 288 2.54 -2.45 -14.14
C ARG A 288 1.44 -2.38 -15.20
N SER A 289 1.62 -1.49 -16.17
CA SER A 289 0.64 -1.21 -17.22
C SER A 289 0.43 -2.39 -18.20
N LEU A 290 -0.68 -3.13 -18.06
CA LEU A 290 -1.05 -4.21 -19.00
C LEU A 290 -1.76 -3.64 -20.24
N ASN A 291 -2.60 -2.62 -20.04
CA ASN A 291 -3.32 -1.88 -21.08
C ASN A 291 -2.94 -0.38 -21.08
N PRO A 292 -1.73 0.00 -21.58
CA PRO A 292 -1.24 1.38 -21.50
C PRO A 292 -2.12 2.40 -22.23
N ARG A 293 -2.93 1.95 -23.20
CA ARG A 293 -3.88 2.81 -23.91
C ARG A 293 -4.98 3.29 -22.97
N LYS A 294 -5.72 2.36 -22.35
CA LYS A 294 -6.79 2.71 -21.42
C LYS A 294 -6.26 3.51 -20.23
N LEU A 295 -5.11 3.12 -19.67
CA LEU A 295 -4.50 3.81 -18.53
C LEU A 295 -4.10 5.26 -18.82
N VAL A 296 -3.77 5.61 -20.06
CA VAL A 296 -3.52 7.00 -20.47
C VAL A 296 -4.83 7.73 -20.76
N GLU A 297 -5.81 7.06 -21.39
CA GLU A 297 -7.14 7.62 -21.67
C GLU A 297 -7.88 8.00 -20.36
N VAL A 298 -7.86 7.14 -19.33
CA VAL A 298 -8.47 7.42 -18.01
C VAL A 298 -7.57 8.21 -17.06
N LYS A 299 -6.41 8.70 -17.53
CA LYS A 299 -5.40 9.46 -16.75
C LYS A 299 -4.69 8.73 -15.60
N PHE A 300 -4.98 7.45 -15.31
CA PHE A 300 -4.27 6.63 -14.31
C PHE A 300 -2.74 6.64 -14.51
N SER A 301 -2.28 6.80 -15.75
CA SER A 301 -0.87 6.98 -16.07
C SER A 301 -0.66 8.14 -17.03
N HIS A 302 0.45 8.85 -16.90
CA HIS A 302 0.82 9.94 -17.80
C HIS A 302 1.97 9.54 -18.73
N LEU A 303 1.90 9.98 -19.99
CA LEU A 303 3.02 9.85 -20.91
C LEU A 303 4.16 10.77 -20.47
N SER A 304 5.35 10.21 -20.24
CA SER A 304 6.54 11.02 -19.97
C SER A 304 6.94 11.83 -21.21
N ARG A 305 7.61 12.96 -21.00
CA ARG A 305 7.86 14.01 -22.02
C ARG A 305 8.48 13.51 -23.35
N ASN A 306 9.15 12.36 -23.33
CA ASN A 306 9.88 11.77 -24.48
C ASN A 306 9.26 10.43 -24.96
N MET A 307 8.02 10.10 -24.56
CA MET A 307 7.33 8.85 -24.86
C MET A 307 6.01 9.09 -25.60
N THR A 308 5.87 8.51 -26.79
CA THR A 308 4.57 8.43 -27.49
C THR A 308 3.74 7.25 -26.98
N LEU A 309 2.43 7.28 -27.21
CA LEU A 309 1.56 6.15 -26.84
C LEU A 309 2.00 4.83 -27.50
N GLN A 310 2.33 4.85 -28.79
CA GLN A 310 2.85 3.68 -29.51
C GLN A 310 4.15 3.14 -28.90
N ARG A 311 5.10 4.02 -28.51
CA ARG A 311 6.34 3.62 -27.84
C ARG A 311 6.08 3.01 -26.46
N THR A 312 5.09 3.54 -25.74
CA THR A 312 4.65 3.04 -24.43
C THR A 312 3.99 1.66 -24.54
N MET A 313 3.11 1.46 -25.54
CA MET A 313 2.54 0.15 -25.86
C MET A 313 3.63 -0.87 -26.24
N LYS A 314 4.62 -0.47 -27.05
CA LYS A 314 5.75 -1.35 -27.41
C LYS A 314 6.66 -1.67 -26.23
N LEU A 315 6.90 -0.73 -25.31
CA LEU A 315 7.69 -0.93 -24.09
C LEU A 315 7.06 -1.97 -23.16
N TYR A 316 5.74 -1.90 -22.99
CA TYR A 316 5.00 -2.71 -22.03
C TYR A 316 4.38 -4.00 -22.62
N ARG A 317 4.48 -4.24 -23.93
CA ARG A 317 4.02 -5.47 -24.58
C ARG A 317 4.63 -6.70 -23.90
N LEU A 318 3.77 -7.59 -23.44
CA LEU A 318 4.09 -8.93 -22.93
C LEU A 318 3.86 -9.99 -24.03
N PRO A 319 4.48 -11.18 -23.90
CA PRO A 319 4.11 -12.37 -24.67
C PRO A 319 2.62 -12.74 -24.54
N ASP A 320 2.20 -13.69 -25.36
CA ASP A 320 0.82 -14.18 -25.43
C ASP A 320 0.67 -15.60 -24.85
N VAL A 321 1.79 -16.25 -24.47
CA VAL A 321 1.88 -17.57 -23.81
C VAL A 321 2.93 -17.49 -22.69
N THR A 322 2.72 -18.22 -21.59
CA THR A 322 3.63 -18.30 -20.43
C THR A 322 4.90 -19.11 -20.73
N LYS A 323 5.97 -18.85 -19.98
CA LYS A 323 7.30 -19.46 -20.15
C LYS A 323 7.50 -20.72 -19.29
N THR A 324 6.94 -20.74 -18.09
CA THR A 324 7.18 -21.79 -17.10
C THR A 324 6.44 -23.07 -17.47
N SER A 325 7.18 -24.19 -17.57
CA SER A 325 6.58 -25.51 -17.83
C SER A 325 5.85 -26.03 -16.60
N GLY A 326 4.80 -26.82 -16.78
CA GLY A 326 4.00 -27.35 -15.66
C GLY A 326 3.11 -26.32 -14.94
N LEU A 327 3.07 -25.07 -15.40
CA LEU A 327 2.22 -24.01 -14.83
C LEU A 327 0.73 -24.27 -15.17
N ARG A 328 -0.09 -24.52 -14.15
CA ARG A 328 -1.54 -24.76 -14.26
C ARG A 328 -2.33 -24.09 -13.13
N PRO A 329 -3.66 -23.92 -13.23
CA PRO A 329 -4.48 -23.49 -12.10
C PRO A 329 -4.33 -24.43 -10.89
N MET A 330 -4.45 -23.87 -9.69
CA MET A 330 -4.51 -24.65 -8.45
C MET A 330 -5.83 -25.45 -8.36
N GLU A 331 -5.73 -26.70 -7.93
CA GLU A 331 -6.85 -27.63 -7.70
C GLU A 331 -6.94 -28.02 -6.20
N PRO A 332 -8.10 -28.53 -5.72
CA PRO A 332 -8.24 -28.98 -4.33
C PRO A 332 -7.23 -30.04 -3.86
N LYS A 333 -6.67 -30.84 -4.78
CA LYS A 333 -5.60 -31.80 -4.46
C LYS A 333 -4.30 -31.13 -4.00
N ASP A 334 -4.07 -29.89 -4.38
CA ASP A 334 -2.81 -29.16 -4.19
C ASP A 334 -2.68 -28.50 -2.82
N ILE A 335 -3.80 -28.36 -2.07
CA ILE A 335 -3.91 -27.57 -0.83
C ILE A 335 -2.80 -27.88 0.17
N LYS A 336 -2.49 -29.16 0.39
CA LYS A 336 -1.46 -29.61 1.35
C LYS A 336 -0.05 -29.18 0.91
N SER A 337 0.30 -29.43 -0.34
CA SER A 337 1.58 -29.01 -0.93
C SER A 337 1.75 -27.49 -0.93
N VAL A 338 0.69 -26.74 -1.27
CA VAL A 338 0.66 -25.27 -1.22
C VAL A 338 0.84 -24.77 0.21
N ARG A 339 0.17 -25.39 1.20
CA ARG A 339 0.33 -25.08 2.63
C ARG A 339 1.75 -25.31 3.13
N GLU A 340 2.40 -26.40 2.72
CA GLU A 340 3.79 -26.68 3.09
C GLU A 340 4.77 -25.66 2.48
N LEU A 341 4.59 -25.33 1.20
CA LEU A 341 5.39 -24.31 0.50
C LEU A 341 5.25 -22.93 1.14
N ILE A 342 4.02 -22.42 1.31
CA ILE A 342 3.79 -21.08 1.84
C ILE A 342 4.28 -20.94 3.29
N ASN A 343 3.95 -21.89 4.18
CA ASN A 343 4.38 -21.83 5.58
C ASN A 343 5.89 -22.07 5.75
N THR A 344 6.59 -22.61 4.74
CA THR A 344 8.05 -22.73 4.76
C THR A 344 8.72 -21.46 4.27
N TYR A 345 8.30 -20.91 3.12
CA TYR A 345 8.82 -19.67 2.57
C TYR A 345 8.56 -18.47 3.51
N LEU A 346 7.36 -18.35 4.08
CA LEU A 346 7.00 -17.25 4.99
C LEU A 346 7.77 -17.23 6.34
N LYS A 347 8.66 -18.20 6.61
CA LYS A 347 9.54 -18.16 7.80
C LYS A 347 10.68 -17.14 7.70
N GLN A 348 11.00 -16.64 6.49
CA GLN A 348 12.10 -15.68 6.30
C GLN A 348 11.74 -14.20 6.56
N PHE A 349 10.46 -13.93 6.82
CA PHE A 349 9.90 -12.59 7.05
C PHE A 349 9.51 -12.40 8.52
N HIS A 350 9.61 -11.15 9.01
CA HIS A 350 9.34 -10.81 10.42
C HIS A 350 7.85 -10.59 10.72
N LEU A 351 7.02 -10.30 9.71
CA LEU A 351 5.57 -10.16 9.85
C LEU A 351 4.87 -10.97 8.75
N ALA A 352 4.31 -12.13 9.07
CA ALA A 352 3.69 -13.02 8.09
C ALA A 352 2.60 -13.92 8.71
N PRO A 353 1.56 -14.34 7.96
CA PRO A 353 0.59 -15.31 8.44
C PRO A 353 1.18 -16.73 8.55
N VAL A 354 0.49 -17.58 9.31
CA VAL A 354 0.77 -19.01 9.50
C VAL A 354 -0.55 -19.75 9.25
N MET A 355 -0.69 -20.36 8.08
CA MET A 355 -2.00 -20.83 7.59
C MET A 355 -2.24 -22.34 7.78
N ASP A 356 -3.46 -22.71 8.14
CA ASP A 356 -3.95 -24.10 8.10
C ASP A 356 -4.45 -24.53 6.69
N GLU A 357 -5.07 -25.71 6.58
CA GLU A 357 -5.56 -26.23 5.29
C GLU A 357 -6.87 -25.59 4.84
N GLU A 358 -7.73 -25.16 5.78
CA GLU A 358 -8.97 -24.45 5.47
C GLU A 358 -8.67 -23.01 5.08
N GLU A 359 -7.73 -22.35 5.77
CA GLU A 359 -7.25 -21.02 5.43
C GLU A 359 -6.61 -21.01 4.03
N VAL A 360 -5.73 -21.98 3.73
CA VAL A 360 -5.14 -22.11 2.38
C VAL A 360 -6.19 -22.43 1.33
N ALA A 361 -7.16 -23.31 1.62
CA ALA A 361 -8.25 -23.60 0.69
C ALA A 361 -9.09 -22.35 0.40
N HIS A 362 -9.43 -21.58 1.44
CA HIS A 362 -10.25 -20.38 1.29
C HIS A 362 -9.52 -19.25 0.54
N TRP A 363 -8.25 -18.99 0.90
CA TRP A 363 -7.48 -17.89 0.35
C TRP A 363 -6.88 -18.16 -1.03
N PHE A 364 -6.62 -19.41 -1.42
CA PHE A 364 -5.90 -19.71 -2.67
C PHE A 364 -6.66 -20.54 -3.71
N LEU A 365 -7.74 -21.27 -3.39
CA LEU A 365 -8.50 -21.95 -4.45
C LEU A 365 -9.08 -20.91 -5.43
N PRO A 366 -8.85 -21.05 -6.75
CA PRO A 366 -9.27 -20.05 -7.72
C PRO A 366 -10.78 -19.82 -7.69
N ARG A 367 -11.19 -18.56 -7.58
CA ARG A 367 -12.59 -18.12 -7.68
C ARG A 367 -12.67 -17.04 -8.74
N GLU A 368 -13.47 -17.29 -9.76
CA GLU A 368 -13.56 -16.41 -10.91
C GLU A 368 -13.90 -14.96 -10.49
N HIS A 369 -13.15 -14.00 -11.03
CA HIS A 369 -13.25 -12.57 -10.73
C HIS A 369 -12.96 -12.17 -9.26
N ILE A 370 -12.39 -13.06 -8.43
CA ILE A 370 -11.98 -12.76 -7.05
C ILE A 370 -10.49 -13.06 -6.86
N ILE A 371 -10.07 -14.32 -6.99
CA ILE A 371 -8.70 -14.78 -6.74
C ILE A 371 -8.27 -15.77 -7.81
N ASP A 372 -7.09 -15.55 -8.36
CA ASP A 372 -6.45 -16.39 -9.38
C ASP A 372 -5.12 -16.93 -8.84
N THR A 373 -5.01 -18.26 -8.72
CA THR A 373 -3.81 -18.96 -8.23
C THR A 373 -3.38 -20.03 -9.24
N PHE A 374 -2.08 -20.06 -9.54
CA PHE A 374 -1.47 -21.03 -10.44
C PHE A 374 -0.26 -21.68 -9.78
N VAL A 375 -0.17 -23.00 -9.88
CA VAL A 375 0.91 -23.84 -9.35
C VAL A 375 1.83 -24.32 -10.47
N VAL A 376 3.10 -24.52 -10.17
CA VAL A 376 4.09 -25.14 -11.05
C VAL A 376 4.27 -26.58 -10.61
N GLU A 377 3.88 -27.52 -11.46
CA GLU A 377 4.07 -28.96 -11.26
C GLU A 377 5.30 -29.46 -12.01
N SER A 378 6.29 -29.94 -11.26
CA SER A 378 7.50 -30.56 -11.84
C SER A 378 7.15 -31.85 -12.61
N PRO A 379 8.01 -32.32 -13.54
CA PRO A 379 7.80 -33.59 -14.26
C PRO A 379 7.63 -34.83 -13.38
N ASN A 380 7.96 -34.73 -12.09
CA ASN A 380 7.82 -35.78 -11.09
C ASN A 380 6.47 -35.73 -10.34
N GLY A 381 5.53 -34.86 -10.73
CA GLY A 381 4.23 -34.67 -10.08
C GLY A 381 4.28 -33.91 -8.74
N LYS A 382 5.44 -33.35 -8.38
CA LYS A 382 5.60 -32.53 -7.16
C LYS A 382 5.45 -31.05 -7.50
N LEU A 383 4.71 -30.30 -6.69
CA LEU A 383 4.67 -28.85 -6.78
C LEU A 383 5.96 -28.20 -6.24
N THR A 384 6.45 -27.19 -6.94
CA THR A 384 7.70 -26.47 -6.63
C THR A 384 7.45 -25.01 -6.30
N ASP A 385 6.58 -24.36 -7.06
CA ASP A 385 6.35 -22.91 -7.02
C ASP A 385 4.83 -22.64 -7.19
N PHE A 386 4.36 -21.48 -6.72
CA PHE A 386 3.03 -20.98 -7.08
C PHE A 386 2.97 -19.45 -7.07
N LEU A 387 2.06 -18.90 -7.87
CA LEU A 387 1.76 -17.46 -7.94
C LEU A 387 0.27 -17.23 -7.67
N SER A 388 -0.06 -16.09 -7.07
CA SER A 388 -1.47 -15.69 -6.87
C SER A 388 -1.68 -14.19 -6.98
N PHE A 389 -2.83 -13.80 -7.52
CA PHE A 389 -3.26 -12.41 -7.60
C PHE A 389 -4.77 -12.27 -7.49
N TYR A 390 -5.23 -11.28 -6.73
CA TYR A 390 -6.65 -11.00 -6.54
C TYR A 390 -7.15 -9.91 -7.48
N THR A 391 -8.46 -9.93 -7.73
CA THR A 391 -9.18 -8.98 -8.59
C THR A 391 -9.79 -7.90 -7.71
N LEU A 392 -9.37 -6.65 -7.90
CA LEU A 392 -10.03 -5.50 -7.28
C LEU A 392 -10.16 -4.39 -8.34
N PRO A 393 -11.34 -4.26 -8.99
CA PRO A 393 -11.56 -3.18 -9.94
C PRO A 393 -11.70 -1.83 -9.21
N SER A 394 -11.53 -0.75 -9.97
CA SER A 394 -11.85 0.60 -9.53
C SER A 394 -12.87 1.24 -10.47
N THR A 395 -13.92 1.85 -9.91
CA THR A 395 -14.82 2.72 -10.67
C THR A 395 -14.05 3.95 -11.15
N VAL A 396 -14.17 4.26 -12.44
CA VAL A 396 -13.56 5.44 -13.08
C VAL A 396 -14.58 6.56 -13.07
N MET A 397 -14.32 7.62 -12.31
CA MET A 397 -15.28 8.70 -12.11
C MET A 397 -15.23 9.74 -13.23
N HIS A 398 -16.39 10.29 -13.59
CA HIS A 398 -16.57 11.38 -14.55
C HIS A 398 -16.03 11.16 -15.98
N HIS A 399 -15.69 9.93 -16.36
CA HIS A 399 -15.15 9.60 -17.68
C HIS A 399 -16.24 9.02 -18.62
N PRO A 400 -16.35 9.47 -19.89
CA PRO A 400 -17.53 9.18 -20.73
C PRO A 400 -17.55 7.77 -21.36
N ALA A 401 -16.40 7.15 -21.62
CA ALA A 401 -16.32 5.85 -22.28
C ALA A 401 -16.01 4.70 -21.30
N HIS A 402 -14.83 4.73 -20.68
CA HIS A 402 -14.42 3.78 -19.64
C HIS A 402 -15.12 4.09 -18.31
N LYS A 403 -15.83 3.11 -17.75
CA LYS A 403 -16.53 3.22 -16.44
C LYS A 403 -15.82 2.50 -15.28
N SER A 404 -15.02 1.48 -15.59
CA SER A 404 -14.30 0.66 -14.62
C SER A 404 -12.91 0.32 -15.14
N LEU A 405 -11.94 0.25 -14.24
CA LEU A 405 -10.55 -0.12 -14.45
C LEU A 405 -10.29 -1.46 -13.75
N LYS A 406 -9.94 -2.51 -14.51
CA LYS A 406 -9.76 -3.85 -13.93
C LYS A 406 -8.30 -4.01 -13.47
N ALA A 407 -8.05 -3.91 -12.17
CA ALA A 407 -6.73 -4.10 -11.58
C ALA A 407 -6.58 -5.49 -10.94
N ALA A 408 -5.42 -6.12 -11.18
CA ALA A 408 -4.96 -7.29 -10.45
C ALA A 408 -4.02 -6.82 -9.34
N TYR A 409 -4.06 -7.45 -8.17
CA TYR A 409 -3.15 -7.18 -7.06
C TYR A 409 -2.39 -8.47 -6.72
N SER A 410 -1.06 -8.41 -6.71
CA SER A 410 -0.23 -9.56 -6.35
C SER A 410 -0.44 -9.91 -4.88
N PHE A 411 -0.68 -11.20 -4.62
CA PHE A 411 -1.01 -11.71 -3.29
C PHE A 411 0.21 -12.45 -2.73
N TYR A 412 0.25 -13.79 -2.77
CA TYR A 412 1.44 -14.57 -2.40
C TYR A 412 2.04 -15.27 -3.63
N ASN A 413 3.34 -15.10 -3.82
CA ASN A 413 4.11 -15.76 -4.87
C ASN A 413 5.30 -16.44 -4.20
N ILE A 414 5.36 -17.76 -4.32
CA ILE A 414 6.25 -18.64 -3.57
C ILE A 414 7.08 -19.41 -4.59
N HIS A 415 8.39 -19.42 -4.42
CA HIS A 415 9.30 -20.08 -5.35
C HIS A 415 10.37 -20.90 -4.62
N THR A 416 10.78 -22.00 -5.25
CA THR A 416 11.86 -22.89 -4.81
C THR A 416 12.75 -23.34 -5.97
N GLU A 417 12.19 -23.54 -7.17
CA GLU A 417 12.93 -23.96 -8.37
C GLU A 417 12.80 -22.94 -9.51
N THR A 418 11.61 -22.37 -9.72
CA THR A 418 11.39 -21.33 -10.75
C THR A 418 11.91 -19.97 -10.27
N PRO A 419 12.75 -19.25 -11.04
CA PRO A 419 13.16 -17.89 -10.66
C PRO A 419 11.95 -16.95 -10.53
N LEU A 420 11.82 -16.23 -9.42
CA LEU A 420 10.70 -15.31 -9.16
C LEU A 420 10.46 -14.29 -10.29
N LEU A 421 11.51 -13.88 -11.00
CA LEU A 421 11.43 -13.01 -12.16
C LEU A 421 10.63 -13.62 -13.34
N ASP A 422 10.80 -14.92 -13.59
CA ASP A 422 10.07 -15.64 -14.64
C ASP A 422 8.63 -15.94 -14.16
N LEU A 423 8.47 -16.41 -12.91
CA LEU A 423 7.18 -16.68 -12.30
C LEU A 423 6.26 -15.44 -12.32
N MET A 424 6.81 -14.26 -11.97
CA MET A 424 6.08 -12.99 -12.04
C MET A 424 5.92 -12.45 -13.46
N SER A 425 6.79 -12.81 -14.41
CA SER A 425 6.54 -12.53 -15.83
C SER A 425 5.31 -13.29 -16.33
N ASP A 426 5.14 -14.53 -15.90
CA ASP A 426 3.97 -15.35 -16.25
C ASP A 426 2.69 -14.87 -15.55
N ALA A 427 2.76 -14.43 -14.28
CA ALA A 427 1.65 -13.75 -13.61
C ALA A 427 1.12 -12.55 -14.41
N LEU A 428 2.02 -11.73 -14.98
CA LEU A 428 1.65 -10.60 -15.84
C LEU A 428 1.02 -11.02 -17.17
N ILE A 429 1.46 -12.15 -17.75
CA ILE A 429 0.88 -12.71 -18.99
C ILE A 429 -0.53 -13.24 -18.71
N LEU A 430 -0.73 -13.96 -17.60
CA LEU A 430 -2.02 -14.49 -17.16
C LEU A 430 -3.03 -13.37 -16.83
N ALA A 431 -2.59 -12.30 -16.17
CA ALA A 431 -3.42 -11.13 -15.94
C ALA A 431 -3.77 -10.41 -17.27
N LYS A 432 -2.82 -10.28 -18.20
CA LYS A 432 -3.10 -9.71 -19.53
C LYS A 432 -4.12 -10.55 -20.31
N SER A 433 -4.03 -11.89 -20.31
CA SER A 433 -5.00 -12.76 -21.01
C SER A 433 -6.38 -12.75 -20.35
N LYS A 434 -6.46 -12.59 -19.02
CA LYS A 434 -7.71 -12.36 -18.26
C LYS A 434 -8.24 -10.92 -18.36
N GLY A 435 -7.71 -10.10 -19.27
CA GLY A 435 -8.24 -8.76 -19.59
C GLY A 435 -8.05 -7.71 -18.49
N PHE A 436 -7.04 -7.87 -17.62
CA PHE A 436 -6.69 -6.84 -16.65
C PHE A 436 -5.96 -5.66 -17.32
N ASP A 437 -6.20 -4.45 -16.83
CA ASP A 437 -5.64 -3.21 -17.36
C ASP A 437 -4.30 -2.84 -16.70
N VAL A 438 -4.14 -3.19 -15.42
CA VAL A 438 -2.95 -2.94 -14.61
C VAL A 438 -2.75 -4.07 -13.62
N PHE A 439 -1.50 -4.38 -13.32
CA PHE A 439 -1.10 -5.30 -12.26
C PHE A 439 -0.35 -4.52 -11.18
N ASN A 440 -0.84 -4.60 -9.95
CA ASN A 440 -0.33 -3.87 -8.79
C ASN A 440 0.46 -4.82 -7.89
N ALA A 441 1.53 -4.31 -7.28
CA ALA A 441 2.29 -5.02 -6.26
C ALA A 441 2.80 -4.02 -5.21
N LEU A 442 3.00 -4.49 -3.98
CA LEU A 442 3.73 -3.76 -2.95
C LEU A 442 5.22 -4.12 -3.02
N ASP A 443 6.11 -3.26 -2.51
CA ASP A 443 7.55 -3.53 -2.42
C ASP A 443 7.97 -4.49 -1.28
N LEU A 444 7.00 -5.22 -0.72
CA LEU A 444 7.19 -6.21 0.34
C LEU A 444 7.71 -7.56 -0.15
N MET A 445 8.05 -8.47 0.77
CA MET A 445 8.74 -9.73 0.48
C MET A 445 9.95 -9.49 -0.46
N GLU A 446 10.22 -10.42 -1.37
CA GLU A 446 11.30 -10.32 -2.36
C GLU A 446 10.91 -9.48 -3.59
N ASN A 447 9.79 -8.72 -3.58
CA ASN A 447 9.22 -8.14 -4.79
C ASN A 447 10.17 -7.14 -5.50
N LYS A 448 10.98 -6.40 -4.74
CA LYS A 448 12.00 -5.48 -5.27
C LYS A 448 12.98 -6.16 -6.23
N THR A 449 13.18 -7.48 -6.12
CA THR A 449 14.04 -8.25 -7.03
C THR A 449 13.52 -8.28 -8.46
N PHE A 450 12.21 -8.10 -8.70
CA PHE A 450 11.60 -8.14 -10.03
C PHE A 450 10.97 -6.81 -10.49
N LEU A 451 10.53 -5.93 -9.57
CA LEU A 451 9.72 -4.75 -9.89
C LEU A 451 10.29 -3.90 -11.04
N GLU A 452 11.53 -3.43 -10.93
CA GLU A 452 12.18 -2.63 -11.98
C GLU A 452 12.42 -3.45 -13.27
N LYS A 453 12.86 -4.70 -13.14
CA LYS A 453 13.19 -5.60 -14.27
C LYS A 453 11.96 -5.90 -15.14
N LEU A 454 10.81 -6.11 -14.50
CA LEU A 454 9.53 -6.32 -15.17
C LEU A 454 8.84 -5.02 -15.60
N LYS A 455 9.45 -3.84 -15.33
CA LYS A 455 8.97 -2.50 -15.71
C LYS A 455 7.73 -2.04 -14.94
N PHE A 456 7.64 -2.35 -13.65
CA PHE A 456 6.71 -1.67 -12.75
C PHE A 456 7.14 -0.21 -12.56
N GLY A 457 6.19 0.72 -12.49
CA GLY A 457 6.41 2.09 -12.07
C GLY A 457 6.09 2.28 -10.59
N ILE A 458 6.82 3.14 -9.91
CA ILE A 458 6.54 3.55 -8.51
C ILE A 458 5.20 4.29 -8.45
N GLY A 459 4.33 3.88 -7.53
CA GLY A 459 3.12 4.61 -7.16
C GLY A 459 3.39 5.70 -6.11
N ASP A 460 2.42 6.59 -5.94
CA ASP A 460 2.39 7.61 -4.89
C ASP A 460 1.89 7.04 -3.54
N GLY A 461 0.95 6.10 -3.58
CA GLY A 461 0.40 5.43 -2.41
C GLY A 461 1.41 4.59 -1.62
N ASN A 462 1.63 4.97 -0.36
CA ASN A 462 2.25 4.12 0.65
C ASN A 462 1.17 3.26 1.35
N LEU A 463 1.54 2.09 1.85
CA LEU A 463 0.74 1.26 2.75
C LEU A 463 1.51 1.03 4.04
N GLN A 464 1.00 1.58 5.14
CA GLN A 464 1.57 1.51 6.47
C GLN A 464 1.00 0.28 7.21
N TYR A 465 1.85 -0.55 7.80
CA TYR A 465 1.46 -1.71 8.60
C TYR A 465 1.53 -1.41 10.10
N TYR A 466 0.52 -1.83 10.85
CA TYR A 466 0.37 -1.56 12.28
C TYR A 466 0.00 -2.82 13.07
N LEU A 467 0.38 -2.83 14.35
CA LEU A 467 -0.07 -3.81 15.32
C LEU A 467 -0.73 -3.09 16.51
N TYR A 468 -1.90 -3.57 16.91
CA TYR A 468 -2.62 -3.11 18.09
C TYR A 468 -2.24 -3.96 19.31
N ASN A 469 -1.97 -3.31 20.45
CA ASN A 469 -1.53 -3.91 21.69
C ASN A 469 -0.29 -4.83 21.53
N TRP A 470 0.62 -4.48 20.63
CA TRP A 470 1.89 -5.17 20.49
C TRP A 470 3.01 -4.17 20.23
N ARG A 471 4.13 -4.37 20.93
CA ARG A 471 5.39 -3.66 20.73
C ARG A 471 6.40 -4.63 20.12
N CYS A 472 7.07 -4.17 19.08
CA CYS A 472 8.24 -4.79 18.48
C CYS A 472 9.07 -3.69 17.79
N PRO A 473 10.34 -3.94 17.44
CA PRO A 473 11.09 -3.07 16.54
C PRO A 473 10.34 -2.88 15.20
N GLY A 474 10.65 -1.77 14.52
CA GLY A 474 10.23 -1.59 13.13
C GLY A 474 11.02 -2.51 12.19
N THR A 475 10.46 -2.79 11.02
CA THR A 475 11.05 -3.69 10.02
C THR A 475 10.92 -3.15 8.60
N ASP A 476 11.89 -3.46 7.74
CA ASP A 476 11.88 -3.08 6.33
C ASP A 476 10.74 -3.77 5.56
N SER A 477 10.29 -3.18 4.45
CA SER A 477 9.26 -3.77 3.58
C SER A 477 9.61 -5.18 3.10
N GLU A 478 10.89 -5.43 2.79
CA GLU A 478 11.42 -6.75 2.40
C GLU A 478 11.25 -7.84 3.48
N LYS A 479 10.95 -7.45 4.72
CA LYS A 479 10.68 -8.33 5.86
C LYS A 479 9.21 -8.37 6.28
N VAL A 480 8.33 -7.73 5.53
CA VAL A 480 6.88 -7.96 5.57
C VAL A 480 6.54 -9.07 4.57
N GLY A 481 5.88 -10.11 5.07
CA GLY A 481 5.33 -11.24 4.33
C GLY A 481 3.83 -11.44 4.62
N LEU A 482 3.12 -10.35 4.90
CA LEU A 482 1.67 -10.30 5.08
C LEU A 482 1.08 -9.39 4.00
N VAL A 483 0.02 -9.83 3.33
CA VAL A 483 -0.76 -9.07 2.35
C VAL A 483 -2.24 -9.10 2.74
N LEU A 484 -2.83 -7.92 2.91
CA LEU A 484 -4.26 -7.72 3.18
C LEU A 484 -4.99 -7.24 1.90
N GLN A 485 -6.31 -7.41 1.86
CA GLN A 485 -7.17 -7.26 0.68
C GLN A 485 -7.59 -5.81 0.39
#